data_AF-A0A1F9P6A3-F1
#
_entry.id   AF-A0A1F9P6A3-F1
#
_cell.length_a   1.000
_cell.length_b   1.000
_cell.length_c   1.000
_cell.angle_alpha   90.00
_cell.angle_beta   90.00
_cell.angle_gamma   90.00
#
_symmetry.space_group_name_H-M   'P 1'
#
loop_
_entity.id
_entity.type
_entity.pdbx_description
1 polymer ?
#
loop_
_entity_poly.entity_id
_entity_poly.type
_entity_poly.pdbx_seq_one_letter_code
_entity_poly.pdbx_strand_id
1 'polypeptide(L)'
;MSEAAASGPLPKVDFSSFILSLYSSGLVQLGKVEDPSTGKKAKNLELAKHTINMIAMLEEKTKGNLTEDEKNLLKALLTEIRIAFVEAKS
;
A
#
# COMPACT_ATOMS: atom_id res chain seq x y z
N MET A 1 -24.46 1.88 12.89
CA MET A 1 -24.10 2.13 11.49
C MET A 1 -22.84 1.33 11.21
N SER A 2 -23.01 0.17 10.57
CA SER A 2 -22.39 -0.25 9.29
C SER A 2 -20.86 -0.43 9.43
N GLU A 3 -20.34 -1.65 9.39
CA GLU A 3 -20.16 -2.34 8.10
C GLU A 3 -20.40 -3.86 8.20
N ALA A 4 -21.13 -4.37 7.21
CA ALA A 4 -21.43 -5.79 7.05
C ALA A 4 -20.16 -6.55 6.66
N ALA A 5 -19.84 -7.59 7.42
CA ALA A 5 -18.94 -8.65 6.99
C ALA A 5 -19.56 -9.35 5.77
N ALA A 6 -19.12 -8.95 4.56
CA ALA A 6 -19.50 -9.58 3.31
C ALA A 6 -18.86 -10.97 3.24
N SER A 7 -19.63 -11.98 3.63
CA SER A 7 -19.41 -13.40 3.36
C SER A 7 -19.68 -13.71 1.88
N GLY A 8 -18.76 -13.32 1.00
CA GLY A 8 -18.56 -13.93 -0.32
C GLY A 8 -17.32 -14.81 -0.33
N PRO A 9 -17.10 -15.68 -1.33
CA PRO A 9 -15.75 -16.24 -1.54
C PRO A 9 -14.78 -15.06 -1.55
N LEU A 10 -13.74 -15.12 -0.73
CA LEU A 10 -12.72 -14.06 -0.62
C LEU A 10 -12.47 -13.52 -2.04
N PRO A 11 -12.69 -12.20 -2.29
CA PRO A 11 -12.48 -11.65 -3.61
C PRO A 11 -11.09 -12.10 -4.06
N LYS A 12 -10.98 -12.61 -5.30
CA LYS A 12 -9.69 -13.05 -5.83
C LYS A 12 -8.68 -11.95 -5.51
N VAL A 13 -7.65 -12.30 -4.74
CA VAL A 13 -6.59 -11.35 -4.44
C VAL A 13 -5.78 -11.23 -5.72
N ASP A 14 -6.22 -10.33 -6.58
CA ASP A 14 -5.49 -9.95 -7.77
C ASP A 14 -4.29 -9.09 -7.34
N PHE A 15 -3.26 -9.05 -8.18
CA PHE A 15 -2.03 -8.30 -7.89
C PHE A 15 -2.32 -6.85 -7.49
N SER A 16 -3.25 -6.20 -8.18
CA SER A 16 -3.73 -4.85 -7.87
C SER A 16 -4.25 -4.69 -6.44
N SER A 17 -5.09 -5.62 -5.97
CA SER A 17 -5.63 -5.60 -4.60
C SER A 17 -4.53 -5.80 -3.56
N PHE A 18 -3.55 -6.66 -3.86
CA PHE A 18 -2.39 -6.86 -2.99
C PHE A 18 -1.53 -5.60 -2.89
N ILE A 19 -1.19 -4.95 -4.01
CA ILE A 19 -0.40 -3.70 -4.00
C ILE A 19 -1.17 -2.58 -3.30
N LEU A 20 -2.49 -2.47 -3.49
CA LEU A 20 -3.31 -1.50 -2.79
C LEU A 20 -3.33 -1.72 -1.26
N SER A 21 -3.32 -2.98 -0.82
CA SER A 21 -3.22 -3.31 0.61
C SER A 21 -1.87 -2.87 1.20
N LEU A 22 -0.77 -3.08 0.46
CA LEU A 22 0.57 -2.64 0.87
C LEU A 22 0.67 -1.11 0.90
N TYR A 23 0.13 -0.44 -0.12
CA TYR A 23 0.05 1.01 -0.17
C TYR A 23 -0.69 1.57 1.04
N SER A 24 -1.87 1.02 1.35
CA SER A 24 -2.68 1.41 2.51
C SER A 24 -1.91 1.21 3.83
N SER A 25 -1.24 0.07 3.98
CA SER A 25 -0.38 -0.20 5.14
C SER A 25 0.75 0.82 5.25
N GLY A 26 1.38 1.18 4.13
CA GLY A 26 2.38 2.23 4.05
C GLY A 26 1.85 3.60 4.50
N LEU A 27 0.64 3.99 4.09
CA LEU A 27 0.03 5.25 4.53
C LEU A 27 -0.26 5.29 6.04
N VAL A 28 -0.69 4.17 6.63
CA VAL A 28 -0.86 4.03 8.09
C VAL A 28 0.50 4.19 8.78
N GLN A 29 1.54 3.52 8.28
CA GLN A 29 2.90 3.62 8.81
C GLN A 29 3.49 5.03 8.68
N LEU A 30 3.10 5.78 7.64
CA LEU A 30 3.45 7.19 7.49
C LEU A 30 2.70 8.12 8.44
N GLY A 31 1.70 7.61 9.18
CA GLY A 31 0.81 8.40 10.02
C GLY A 31 -0.17 9.27 9.23
N LYS A 32 -0.32 9.03 7.91
CA LYS A 32 -1.31 9.72 7.06
C LYS A 32 -2.72 9.23 7.36
N VAL A 33 -2.85 7.94 7.67
CA VAL A 33 -4.11 7.28 8.05
C VAL A 33 -3.98 6.77 9.49
N GLU A 34 -5.10 6.78 10.21
CA GLU A 34 -5.17 6.21 11.57
C GLU A 34 -5.14 4.69 11.50
N ASP A 35 -4.36 4.06 12.35
CA ASP A 35 -4.36 2.60 12.42
C ASP A 35 -5.72 2.13 12.97
N PRO A 36 -6.51 1.34 12.22
CA PRO A 36 -7.86 0.95 12.64
C PRO A 36 -7.86 -0.01 13.84
N SER A 37 -6.73 -0.65 14.15
CA SER A 37 -6.61 -1.58 15.28
C SER A 37 -6.31 -0.85 16.59
N THR A 38 -5.55 0.24 16.52
CA THR A 38 -5.12 0.99 17.71
C THR A 38 -5.81 2.35 17.86
N GLY A 39 -6.46 2.86 16.80
CA GLY A 39 -7.03 4.20 16.73
C GLY A 39 -5.99 5.32 16.84
N LYS A 40 -4.70 5.01 16.65
CA LYS A 40 -3.60 5.96 16.82
C LYS A 40 -2.85 6.17 15.52
N LYS A 41 -2.46 7.42 15.27
CA LYS A 41 -1.48 7.75 14.23
C LYS A 41 -0.09 7.43 14.74
N ALA A 42 0.41 6.25 14.38
CA ALA A 42 1.77 5.83 14.67
C ALA A 42 2.65 6.06 13.44
N LYS A 43 3.43 7.13 13.47
CA LYS A 43 4.38 7.44 12.40
C LYS A 43 5.65 6.61 12.58
N ASN A 44 5.76 5.55 11.79
CA ASN A 44 6.95 4.70 11.70
C ASN A 44 7.55 4.81 10.29
N LEU A 45 8.46 5.78 10.13
CA LEU A 45 9.14 6.01 8.85
C LEU A 45 10.02 4.81 8.45
N GLU A 46 10.61 4.08 9.39
CA GLU A 46 11.42 2.89 9.06
C GLU A 46 10.56 1.80 8.44
N LEU A 47 9.39 1.53 9.03
CA LEU A 47 8.46 0.55 8.52
C LEU A 47 7.85 0.98 7.19
N ALA A 48 7.49 2.26 7.04
CA ALA A 48 7.03 2.83 5.78
C ALA A 48 8.10 2.66 4.68
N LYS A 49 9.37 2.96 4.98
CA LYS A 49 10.48 2.76 4.04
C LYS A 49 10.63 1.29 3.65
N HIS A 50 10.50 0.38 4.61
CA HIS A 50 10.51 -1.05 4.34
C HIS A 50 9.37 -1.47 3.39
N THR A 51 8.16 -0.98 3.61
CA THR A 51 7.00 -1.22 2.73
C THR A 51 7.24 -0.68 1.32
N ILE A 52 7.79 0.54 1.19
CA ILE A 52 8.15 1.14 -0.12
C ILE A 52 9.19 0.27 -0.84
N ASN A 53 10.22 -0.19 -0.13
CA ASN A 53 11.23 -1.08 -0.69
C ASN A 53 10.62 -2.41 -1.14
N MET A 54 9.64 -2.93 -0.41
CA MET A 54 8.94 -4.16 -0.78
C MET A 54 8.11 -3.98 -2.06
N ILE A 55 7.38 -2.86 -2.19
CA ILE A 55 6.64 -2.52 -3.43
C ILE A 55 7.61 -2.33 -4.61
N ALA A 56 8.74 -1.66 -4.39
CA ALA A 56 9.77 -1.47 -5.42
C ALA A 56 10.44 -2.79 -5.83
N MET A 57 10.66 -3.71 -4.88
CA MET A 57 11.19 -5.04 -5.18
C MET A 57 10.18 -5.85 -5.99
N LEU A 58 8.88 -5.74 -5.68
CA LEU A 58 7.81 -6.36 -6.46
C LEU A 58 7.79 -5.82 -7.89
N GLU A 59 7.88 -4.50 -8.10
CA GLU A 59 7.98 -3.89 -9.44
C GLU A 59 9.04 -4.57 -10.31
N GLU A 60 10.25 -4.73 -9.76
CA GLU A 60 11.39 -5.28 -10.50
C GLU A 60 11.25 -6.79 -10.71
N LYS A 61 10.66 -7.52 -9.74
CA LYS A 61 10.43 -8.97 -9.85
C LYS A 61 9.27 -9.33 -10.77
N THR A 62 8.24 -8.50 -10.86
CA THR A 62 7.07 -8.74 -11.71
C THR A 62 7.19 -8.08 -13.08
N LYS A 63 8.25 -7.31 -13.32
CA LYS A 63 8.57 -6.71 -14.62
C LYS A 63 8.55 -7.76 -15.74
N GLY A 64 7.65 -7.57 -16.70
CA GLY A 64 7.44 -8.48 -17.83
C GLY A 64 6.31 -9.50 -17.64
N ASN A 65 5.77 -9.63 -16.42
CA ASN A 65 4.58 -10.44 -16.11
C ASN A 65 3.34 -9.58 -15.78
N LEU A 66 3.47 -8.26 -15.74
CA LEU A 66 2.37 -7.32 -15.47
C LEU A 66 1.66 -6.90 -16.75
N THR A 67 0.34 -6.77 -16.66
CA THR A 67 -0.48 -6.04 -17.63
C THR A 67 -0.17 -4.53 -17.59
N GLU A 68 -0.57 -3.78 -18.63
CA GLU A 68 -0.37 -2.33 -18.64
C GLU A 68 -1.06 -1.63 -17.46
N ASP A 69 -2.29 -2.05 -17.12
CA ASP A 69 -3.03 -1.52 -15.97
C ASP A 69 -2.31 -1.77 -14.64
N GLU A 70 -1.84 -3.00 -14.39
CA GLU A 70 -1.11 -3.34 -13.16
C GLU A 70 0.21 -2.56 -13.05
N LYS A 71 0.92 -2.41 -14.17
CA LYS A 71 2.17 -1.64 -14.22
C LYS A 71 1.91 -0.17 -13.93
N ASN A 72 0.87 0.42 -14.52
CA ASN A 72 0.50 1.81 -14.31
C ASN A 72 0.04 2.04 -12.86
N LEU A 73 -0.78 1.14 -12.31
CA LEU A 73 -1.22 1.18 -10.93
C LEU A 73 -0.04 1.11 -9.97
N LEU A 74 0.84 0.11 -10.13
CA LEU A 74 1.99 -0.07 -9.25
C LEU A 74 2.91 1.16 -9.30
N LYS A 75 3.17 1.71 -10.50
CA LYS A 75 4.01 2.89 -10.67
C LYS A 75 3.37 4.13 -10.03
N ALA A 76 2.06 4.30 -10.18
CA ALA A 76 1.31 5.39 -9.56
C ALA A 76 1.39 5.30 -8.03
N LEU A 77 1.03 4.16 -7.45
CA LEU A 77 1.04 3.94 -6.00
C LEU A 77 2.44 4.09 -5.41
N LEU A 78 3.47 3.55 -6.08
CA LEU A 78 4.86 3.67 -5.66
C LEU A 78 5.35 5.13 -5.67
N THR A 79 4.89 5.92 -6.64
CA THR A 79 5.23 7.35 -6.72
C THR A 79 4.54 8.13 -5.60
N GLU A 80 3.24 7.92 -5.40
CA GLU A 80 2.47 8.57 -4.34
C GLU A 80 3.03 8.29 -2.96
N ILE A 81 3.32 7.02 -2.63
CA ILE A 81 3.85 6.66 -1.31
C ILE A 81 5.25 7.23 -1.08
N ARG A 82 6.07 7.37 -2.13
CA ARG A 82 7.39 8.01 -2.04
C ARG A 82 7.26 9.50 -1.73
N ILE A 83 6.33 10.19 -2.38
CA ILE A 83 6.02 11.60 -2.09
C ILE A 83 5.52 11.73 -0.65
N ALA A 84 4.53 10.93 -0.26
CA ALA A 84 3.99 10.91 1.09
C ALA A 84 5.06 10.62 2.15
N PHE A 85 6.04 9.76 1.84
CA PHE A 85 7.19 9.49 2.71
C PHE A 85 8.12 10.69 2.86
N VAL A 86 8.42 11.41 1.77
CA VAL A 86 9.25 12.63 1.83
C VAL A 86 8.54 13.73 2.60
N GLU A 87 7.24 13.92 2.37
CA GLU A 87 6.41 14.85 3.14
C GLU A 87 6.36 14.49 4.62
N ALA A 88 6.19 13.21 4.93
CA ALA A 88 6.21 12.74 6.31
C ALA A 88 7.60 12.83 6.92
N LYS A 89 8.68 12.74 6.16
CA LYS A 89 10.05 12.90 6.68
C LYS A 89 10.38 14.36 6.99
N SER A 90 9.75 15.30 6.29
CA SER A 90 9.90 16.75 6.48
C SER A 90 9.19 17.22 7.75
#